data_AF-A0A7J5QB70-F1
#
_entry.id   AF-A0A7J5QB70-F1
#
_cell.length_a   1.000
_cell.length_b   1.000
_cell.length_c   1.000
_cell.angle_alpha   90.00
_cell.angle_beta   90.00
_cell.angle_gamma   90.00
#
_symmetry.space_group_name_H-M   'P 1'
#
loop_
_entity.id
_entity.type
_entity.pdbx_description
1 polymer ?
#
loop_
_entity_poly.entity_id
_entity_poly.type
_entity_poly.pdbx_seq_one_letter_code
_entity_poly.pdbx_strand_id
1 'polypeptide(L)'
;MKEGTIIQAIGINDWENQTGGDFTNIPYEDSIIKISIAPPKHFTIQIYENKKLIHKFVSQPISFKNNGMVFMVIKWDEVSGITFRLEDKQIADSSKQNAIEITPVNLNVKQAWVYKEPNIKDKCSKWIEWRKENFPNPQSEIEKDEILKDKEEQVEELRDKIMALIDLYYSVFISNKRYLLSCIYSLLRALLFWPKTSNKRKIYKPLLIRIAGFENLPLPVYAIPSKLGIEKSDELVPHVMFENQIASIDFKDDRFDIMDIQEWLEQPIIVDTEKDVYKVKDLLFDSANSWGAHSDESVPFFLNRVKRIEVLSDEFLLNIIKNVTEVTIESGKFVLNKIERK
;
A
#
# COMPACT_ATOMS: atom_id res chain seq x y z
N MET A 1 1.78 -34.52 26.82
CA MET A 1 1.61 -33.20 26.20
C MET A 1 2.95 -32.77 25.63
N LYS A 2 2.99 -32.05 24.50
CA LYS A 2 4.28 -31.58 23.97
C LYS A 2 4.60 -30.22 24.56
N GLU A 3 5.79 -30.10 25.16
CA GLU A 3 6.33 -28.79 25.53
C GLU A 3 6.66 -27.99 24.28
N GLY A 4 6.54 -26.67 24.34
CA GLY A 4 6.84 -25.82 23.20
C GLY A 4 7.23 -24.40 23.59
N THR A 5 7.87 -23.72 22.64
CA THR A 5 8.24 -22.31 22.77
C THR A 5 8.03 -21.61 21.44
N ILE A 6 7.36 -20.48 21.50
CA ILE A 6 7.17 -19.55 20.38
C ILE A 6 7.85 -18.24 20.72
N ILE A 7 8.62 -17.73 19.76
CA ILE A 7 9.19 -16.40 19.78
C ILE A 7 8.69 -15.68 18.53
N GLN A 8 7.99 -14.56 18.72
CA GLN A 8 7.44 -13.78 17.62
C GLN A 8 7.62 -12.29 17.88
N ALA A 9 8.04 -11.53 16.86
CA ALA A 9 7.95 -10.09 16.89
C ALA A 9 6.53 -9.66 16.50
N ILE A 10 5.89 -8.82 17.32
CA ILE A 10 4.54 -8.30 17.08
C ILE A 10 4.57 -6.78 16.99
N GLY A 11 3.85 -6.22 16.02
CA GLY A 11 3.67 -4.79 15.87
C GLY A 11 2.57 -4.27 16.81
N ILE A 12 2.90 -3.29 17.63
CA ILE A 12 1.98 -2.58 18.51
C ILE A 12 1.67 -1.23 17.86
N ASN A 13 0.48 -1.11 17.30
CA ASN A 13 -0.04 0.11 16.70
C ASN A 13 -1.40 0.44 17.31
N ASP A 14 -1.53 1.67 17.80
CA ASP A 14 -2.79 2.23 18.28
C ASP A 14 -3.46 1.38 19.39
N TRP A 15 -2.63 0.83 20.29
CA TRP A 15 -3.03 -0.13 21.31
C TRP A 15 -4.24 0.32 22.11
N GLU A 16 -4.28 1.59 22.53
CA GLU A 16 -5.35 2.16 23.35
C GLU A 16 -6.71 2.14 22.63
N ASN A 17 -6.74 2.21 21.30
CA ASN A 17 -7.98 2.19 20.52
C ASN A 17 -8.43 0.77 20.10
N GLN A 18 -7.63 -0.27 20.32
CA GLN A 18 -8.02 -1.65 19.97
C GLN A 18 -9.13 -2.21 20.88
N THR A 19 -10.33 -2.45 20.35
CA THR A 19 -11.51 -2.87 21.15
C THR A 19 -11.56 -4.37 21.50
N GLY A 20 -10.56 -5.14 21.09
CA GLY A 20 -10.46 -6.59 21.29
C GLY A 20 -10.64 -7.39 19.99
N GLY A 21 -10.32 -8.68 20.02
CA GLY A 21 -10.42 -9.56 18.85
C GLY A 21 -9.33 -10.63 18.78
N ASP A 22 -9.43 -11.51 17.78
CA ASP A 22 -8.38 -12.47 17.46
C ASP A 22 -7.13 -11.69 17.01
N PHE A 23 -6.02 -11.89 17.71
CA PHE A 23 -4.77 -11.17 17.46
C PHE A 23 -3.90 -11.95 16.48
N THR A 24 -3.67 -13.23 16.74
CA THR A 24 -2.99 -14.14 15.81
C THR A 24 -3.26 -15.60 16.15
N ASN A 25 -3.15 -16.48 15.15
CA ASN A 25 -3.17 -17.93 15.31
C ASN A 25 -1.85 -18.48 14.79
N ILE A 26 -1.12 -19.21 15.62
CA ILE A 26 0.21 -19.73 15.28
C ILE A 26 0.12 -21.26 15.24
N PRO A 27 0.27 -21.90 14.07
CA PRO A 27 0.41 -23.34 13.98
C PRO A 27 1.80 -23.74 14.53
N TYR A 28 1.84 -24.78 15.38
CA TYR A 28 3.07 -25.35 15.92
C TYR A 28 2.94 -26.87 16.00
N GLU A 29 3.57 -27.58 15.06
CA GLU A 29 3.39 -29.02 14.89
C GLU A 29 1.90 -29.43 14.84
N ASP A 30 1.44 -30.23 15.80
CA ASP A 30 0.05 -30.70 15.95
C ASP A 30 -0.83 -29.74 16.81
N SER A 31 -0.28 -28.58 17.16
CA SER A 31 -0.90 -27.58 18.05
C SER A 31 -1.28 -26.30 17.31
N ILE A 32 -2.30 -25.62 17.82
CA ILE A 32 -2.69 -24.27 17.42
C ILE A 32 -2.66 -23.38 18.65
N ILE A 33 -1.83 -22.33 18.62
CA ILE A 33 -1.79 -21.31 19.67
C ILE A 33 -2.63 -20.13 19.18
N LYS A 34 -3.78 -19.95 19.82
CA LYS A 34 -4.67 -18.83 19.58
C LYS A 34 -4.38 -17.72 20.58
N ILE A 35 -4.10 -16.53 20.06
CA ILE A 35 -3.83 -15.33 20.84
C ILE A 35 -4.91 -14.32 20.49
N SER A 36 -5.59 -13.79 21.51
CA SER A 36 -6.61 -12.75 21.35
C SER A 36 -6.44 -11.65 22.38
N ILE A 37 -6.99 -10.49 22.08
CA ILE A 37 -7.05 -9.36 23.00
C ILE A 37 -8.45 -9.27 23.57
N ALA A 38 -8.56 -9.26 24.89
CA ALA A 38 -9.80 -9.08 25.63
C ALA A 38 -9.82 -7.71 26.33
N PRO A 39 -10.97 -7.04 26.44
CA PRO A 39 -11.11 -5.84 27.29
C PRO A 39 -10.81 -6.16 28.77
N PRO A 40 -10.21 -5.24 29.56
CA PRO A 40 -9.61 -3.95 29.19
C PRO A 40 -8.11 -4.06 28.86
N LYS A 41 -7.73 -4.74 27.75
CA LYS A 41 -6.34 -4.90 27.24
C LYS A 41 -5.55 -6.06 27.86
N HIS A 42 -6.16 -7.23 27.91
CA HIS A 42 -5.50 -8.49 28.27
C HIS A 42 -5.16 -9.29 27.02
N PHE A 43 -4.04 -9.99 27.03
CA PHE A 43 -3.83 -11.12 26.12
C PHE A 43 -4.48 -12.37 26.71
N THR A 44 -5.28 -13.04 25.88
CA THR A 44 -5.74 -14.41 26.13
C THR A 44 -4.98 -15.34 25.21
N ILE A 45 -4.27 -16.31 25.79
CA ILE A 45 -3.51 -17.31 25.05
C ILE A 45 -4.17 -18.66 25.29
N GLN A 46 -4.48 -19.37 24.21
CA GLN A 46 -5.15 -20.67 24.24
C GLN A 46 -4.37 -21.64 23.36
N ILE A 47 -3.97 -22.77 23.93
CA ILE A 47 -3.21 -23.80 23.22
C ILE A 47 -4.13 -24.98 22.96
N TYR A 48 -4.31 -25.32 21.69
CA TYR A 48 -5.13 -26.44 21.26
C TYR A 48 -4.25 -27.54 20.67
N GLU A 49 -4.33 -28.77 21.17
CA GLU A 49 -3.76 -29.96 20.55
C GLU A 49 -4.91 -30.81 20.01
N ASN A 50 -4.87 -31.23 18.74
CA ASN A 50 -5.93 -32.06 18.14
C ASN A 50 -7.36 -31.51 18.36
N LYS A 51 -7.51 -30.17 18.25
CA LYS A 51 -8.76 -29.42 18.49
C LYS A 51 -9.28 -29.41 19.94
N LYS A 52 -8.52 -29.94 20.91
CA LYS A 52 -8.85 -29.85 22.34
C LYS A 52 -8.03 -28.74 22.99
N LEU A 53 -8.69 -27.89 23.77
CA LEU A 53 -8.00 -26.86 24.56
C LEU A 53 -7.22 -27.55 25.69
N ILE A 54 -5.91 -27.33 25.71
CA ILE A 54 -4.99 -27.93 26.68
C ILE A 54 -4.62 -26.91 27.75
N HIS A 55 -4.22 -25.71 27.34
CA HIS A 55 -3.90 -24.62 28.26
C HIS A 55 -4.63 -23.34 27.88
N LYS A 56 -4.94 -22.54 28.90
CA LYS A 56 -5.46 -21.20 28.79
C LYS A 56 -4.73 -20.30 29.77
N PHE A 57 -4.33 -19.13 29.30
CA PHE A 57 -3.69 -18.08 30.07
C PHE A 57 -4.39 -16.75 29.79
N VAL A 58 -4.63 -15.96 30.82
CA VAL A 58 -5.20 -14.61 30.70
C VAL A 58 -4.30 -13.65 31.44
N SER A 59 -3.63 -12.78 30.68
CA SER A 59 -2.65 -11.85 31.24
C SER A 59 -3.29 -10.88 32.23
N GLN A 60 -2.48 -10.24 33.07
CA GLN A 60 -2.83 -8.94 33.64
C GLN A 60 -3.04 -7.87 32.55
N PRO A 61 -3.67 -6.71 32.83
CA PRO A 61 -3.82 -5.66 31.84
C PRO A 61 -2.45 -5.18 31.34
N ILE A 62 -2.33 -4.89 30.05
CA ILE A 62 -1.08 -4.43 29.45
C ILE A 62 -1.28 -3.03 28.87
N SER A 63 -0.34 -2.13 29.16
CA SER A 63 -0.23 -0.82 28.51
C SER A 63 1.11 -0.73 27.80
N PHE A 64 1.14 -0.06 26.65
CA PHE A 64 2.37 0.20 25.91
C PHE A 64 2.66 1.69 25.90
N LYS A 65 3.90 2.08 26.22
CA LYS A 65 4.30 3.50 26.27
C LYS A 65 4.19 4.23 24.93
N ASN A 66 4.38 3.49 23.84
CA ASN A 66 4.46 4.02 22.48
C ASN A 66 4.10 2.92 21.48
N ASN A 67 3.87 3.31 20.23
CA ASN A 67 3.85 2.36 19.12
C ASN A 67 5.25 1.77 18.92
N GLY A 68 5.34 0.54 18.40
CA GLY A 68 6.61 -0.11 18.09
C GLY A 68 6.50 -1.61 17.93
N MET A 69 7.63 -2.30 18.00
CA MET A 69 7.65 -3.76 17.99
C MET A 69 7.94 -4.31 19.38
N VAL A 70 7.34 -5.45 19.67
CA VAL A 70 7.53 -6.18 20.92
C VAL A 70 7.87 -7.63 20.61
N PHE A 71 8.92 -8.17 21.22
CA PHE A 71 9.19 -9.58 21.23
C PHE A 71 8.28 -10.29 22.23
N MET A 72 7.47 -11.19 21.68
CA MET A 72 6.55 -12.01 22.41
C MET A 72 7.11 -13.42 22.53
N VAL A 73 7.22 -13.91 23.76
CA VAL A 73 7.67 -15.28 24.05
C VAL A 73 6.58 -16.01 24.81
N ILE A 74 6.12 -17.13 24.24
CA ILE A 74 5.14 -18.03 24.86
C ILE A 74 5.82 -19.38 25.00
N LYS A 75 6.00 -19.82 26.24
CA LYS A 75 6.45 -21.17 26.56
C LYS A 75 5.33 -21.92 27.25
N TRP A 76 5.17 -23.21 26.96
CA TRP A 76 4.27 -24.06 27.72
C TRP A 76 4.86 -25.44 28.00
N ASP A 77 4.54 -25.98 29.16
CA ASP A 77 4.85 -27.34 29.58
C ASP A 77 3.81 -27.85 30.60
N GLU A 78 3.84 -29.16 30.89
CA GLU A 78 2.85 -29.81 31.77
C GLU A 78 2.90 -29.31 33.22
N VAL A 79 4.07 -28.84 33.67
CA VAL A 79 4.31 -28.54 35.09
C VAL A 79 4.01 -27.08 35.41
N SER A 80 4.46 -26.17 34.55
CA SER A 80 4.38 -24.72 34.74
C SER A 80 3.22 -24.06 34.00
N GLY A 81 2.51 -24.80 33.14
CA GLY A 81 1.44 -24.26 32.31
C GLY A 81 2.01 -23.32 31.25
N ILE A 82 1.34 -22.18 31.00
CA ILE A 82 1.82 -21.17 30.05
C ILE A 82 2.65 -20.12 30.79
N THR A 83 3.89 -19.93 30.36
CA THR A 83 4.70 -18.76 30.68
C THR A 83 4.66 -17.78 29.52
N PHE A 84 4.29 -16.53 29.82
CA PHE A 84 4.18 -15.45 28.85
C PHE A 84 5.16 -14.32 29.18
N ARG A 85 5.94 -13.89 28.18
CA ARG A 85 6.84 -12.74 28.29
C ARG A 85 6.63 -11.78 27.12
N LEU A 86 6.75 -10.50 27.43
CA LEU A 86 6.86 -9.43 26.45
C LEU A 86 8.17 -8.68 26.75
N GLU A 87 9.08 -8.67 25.79
CA GLU A 87 10.45 -8.22 25.99
C GLU A 87 11.12 -8.95 27.18
N ASP A 88 11.70 -8.18 28.10
CA ASP A 88 12.32 -8.65 29.31
C ASP A 88 11.31 -9.00 30.41
N LYS A 89 10.05 -8.57 30.30
CA LYS A 89 9.05 -8.68 31.36
C LYS A 89 8.25 -9.97 31.29
N GLN A 90 8.20 -10.68 32.42
CA GLN A 90 7.27 -11.79 32.62
C GLN A 90 5.89 -11.27 32.98
N ILE A 91 4.88 -11.78 32.29
CA ILE A 91 3.49 -11.35 32.42
C ILE A 91 2.76 -12.35 33.32
N ALA A 92 2.03 -11.86 34.32
CA ALA A 92 1.29 -12.73 35.23
C ALA A 92 -0.02 -13.22 34.62
N ASP A 93 -0.41 -14.45 34.98
CA ASP A 93 -1.71 -15.07 34.68
C ASP A 93 -2.77 -14.58 35.67
N SER A 94 -3.11 -13.29 35.62
CA SER A 94 -4.15 -12.74 36.49
C SER A 94 -4.68 -11.41 35.99
N SER A 95 -5.95 -11.40 35.58
CA SER A 95 -6.65 -10.17 35.18
C SER A 95 -6.87 -9.17 36.33
N LYS A 96 -6.63 -9.57 37.58
CA LYS A 96 -6.82 -8.73 38.78
C LYS A 96 -5.56 -8.00 39.27
N GLN A 97 -4.42 -8.21 38.61
CA GLN A 97 -3.19 -7.49 38.94
C GLN A 97 -3.15 -6.10 38.30
N ASN A 98 -2.28 -5.24 38.81
CA ASN A 98 -2.03 -3.92 38.23
C ASN A 98 -1.57 -4.04 36.78
N ALA A 99 -1.93 -3.04 35.97
CA ALA A 99 -1.48 -2.97 34.60
C ALA A 99 0.05 -2.98 34.54
N ILE A 100 0.61 -3.81 33.67
CA ILE A 100 2.04 -3.79 33.37
C ILE A 100 2.29 -2.92 32.15
N GLU A 101 3.22 -2.00 32.31
CA GLU A 101 3.65 -1.12 31.24
C GLU A 101 4.82 -1.75 30.49
N ILE A 102 4.69 -1.97 29.20
CA ILE A 102 5.74 -2.47 28.31
C ILE A 102 6.26 -1.30 27.48
N THR A 103 7.57 -1.27 27.25
CA THR A 103 8.20 -0.29 26.36
C THR A 103 8.62 -1.02 25.10
N PRO A 104 7.87 -0.90 23.99
CA PRO A 104 8.28 -1.47 22.72
C PRO A 104 9.64 -0.96 22.29
N VAL A 105 10.39 -1.81 21.58
CA VAL A 105 11.59 -1.36 20.89
C VAL A 105 11.14 -0.34 19.85
N ASN A 106 11.60 0.90 20.03
CA ASN A 106 11.29 2.02 19.15
C ASN A 106 12.10 1.89 17.86
N LEU A 107 11.66 1.00 16.98
CA LEU A 107 12.17 0.90 15.62
C LEU A 107 11.50 2.02 14.82
N ASN A 108 12.06 3.24 14.73
CA ASN A 108 11.60 4.36 13.88
C ASN A 108 10.22 4.10 13.25
N VAL A 109 9.18 4.12 14.08
CA VAL A 109 7.99 3.30 13.77
C VAL A 109 7.23 4.02 12.68
N LYS A 110 7.37 3.50 11.47
CA LYS A 110 6.54 3.88 10.34
C LYS A 110 5.09 3.67 10.79
N GLN A 111 4.32 4.74 10.76
CA GLN A 111 2.91 4.78 11.08
C GLN A 111 2.19 3.78 10.19
N ALA A 112 1.22 3.09 10.77
CA ALA A 112 0.40 2.13 10.06
C ALA A 112 -0.19 2.72 8.76
N TRP A 113 -0.57 4.01 8.77
CA TRP A 113 -1.08 4.72 7.60
C TRP A 113 -0.13 5.84 7.17
N VAL A 114 0.23 5.84 5.88
CA VAL A 114 1.18 6.82 5.31
C VAL A 114 0.71 8.27 5.50
N TYR A 115 -0.59 8.54 5.52
CA TYR A 115 -1.12 9.90 5.71
C TYR A 115 -0.96 10.43 7.15
N LYS A 116 -0.57 9.58 8.11
CA LYS A 116 -0.25 9.96 9.49
C LYS A 116 1.25 10.16 9.72
N GLU A 117 2.08 9.86 8.71
CA GLU A 117 3.53 10.00 8.82
C GLU A 117 3.95 11.45 9.02
N PRO A 118 4.91 11.71 9.91
CA PRO A 118 5.53 13.02 9.99
C PRO A 118 6.30 13.30 8.70
N ASN A 119 6.37 14.58 8.31
CA ASN A 119 7.20 15.06 7.21
C ASN A 119 6.88 14.46 5.82
N ILE A 120 5.66 13.97 5.58
CA ILE A 120 5.24 13.51 4.23
C ILE A 120 5.39 14.59 3.16
N LYS A 121 5.24 15.86 3.52
CA LYS A 121 5.45 16.99 2.60
C LYS A 121 6.91 17.11 2.18
N ASP A 122 7.84 16.92 3.11
CA ASP A 122 9.27 17.01 2.83
C ASP A 122 9.69 15.84 1.93
N LYS A 123 9.23 14.63 2.26
CA LYS A 123 9.49 13.41 1.47
C LYS A 123 8.90 13.49 0.06
N CYS A 124 7.80 14.22 -0.14
CA CYS A 124 7.14 14.39 -1.46
C CYS A 124 7.46 15.74 -2.13
N SER A 125 8.36 16.55 -1.58
CA SER A 125 8.58 17.96 -1.95
C SER A 125 8.84 18.15 -3.45
N LYS A 126 9.75 17.36 -4.01
CA LYS A 126 10.09 17.35 -5.45
C LYS A 126 8.84 17.28 -6.35
N TRP A 127 7.92 16.38 -6.05
CA TRP A 127 6.74 16.16 -6.88
C TRP A 127 5.62 17.15 -6.60
N ILE A 128 5.54 17.68 -5.38
CA ILE A 128 4.66 18.81 -5.06
C ILE A 128 5.06 20.03 -5.89
N GLU A 129 6.35 20.35 -5.96
CA GLU A 129 6.87 21.47 -6.76
C GLU A 129 6.61 21.25 -8.25
N TRP A 130 6.94 20.05 -8.76
CA TRP A 130 6.69 19.71 -10.16
C TRP A 130 5.22 19.86 -10.55
N ARG A 131 4.27 19.43 -9.70
CA ARG A 131 2.82 19.59 -9.94
C ARG A 131 2.41 21.06 -10.05
N LYS A 132 2.95 21.93 -9.19
CA LYS A 132 2.64 23.37 -9.24
C LYS A 132 3.11 24.01 -10.53
N GLU A 133 4.29 23.62 -11.01
CA GLU A 133 4.87 24.16 -12.24
C GLU A 133 4.12 23.69 -13.49
N ASN A 134 3.74 22.41 -13.53
CA ASN A 134 3.16 21.79 -14.74
C ASN A 134 1.62 21.87 -14.79
N PHE A 135 0.98 22.01 -13.63
CA PHE A 135 -0.47 22.13 -13.51
C PHE A 135 -0.85 23.32 -12.59
N PRO A 136 -0.47 24.56 -12.97
CA PRO A 136 -0.89 25.73 -12.23
C PRO A 136 -2.42 25.83 -12.24
N ASN A 137 -2.99 26.41 -11.17
CA ASN A 137 -4.41 26.72 -11.11
C ASN A 137 -4.78 27.53 -12.37
N PRO A 138 -5.77 27.12 -13.18
CA PRO A 138 -6.13 27.83 -14.39
C PRO A 138 -6.37 29.31 -14.09
N GLN A 139 -5.43 30.16 -14.50
CA GLN A 139 -5.65 31.59 -14.62
C GLN A 139 -6.48 31.79 -15.88
N SER A 140 -7.49 32.65 -15.79
CA SER A 140 -8.51 32.91 -16.80
C SER A 140 -7.92 33.53 -18.08
N GLU A 141 -7.15 32.76 -18.84
CA GLU A 141 -6.78 33.08 -20.21
C GLU A 141 -7.28 31.95 -21.11
N ILE A 142 -8.40 32.24 -21.76
CA ILE A 142 -9.15 31.36 -22.64
C ILE A 142 -8.63 31.57 -24.07
N GLU A 143 -8.16 30.49 -24.72
CA GLU A 143 -8.19 30.41 -26.18
C GLU A 143 -9.66 30.46 -26.61
N LYS A 144 -10.01 31.34 -27.56
CA LYS A 144 -11.35 31.92 -27.83
C LYS A 144 -12.57 30.97 -27.91
N ASP A 145 -12.40 29.65 -27.89
CA ASP A 145 -13.45 28.64 -28.07
C ASP A 145 -13.51 27.55 -26.98
N GLU A 146 -12.68 27.57 -25.92
CA GLU A 146 -12.68 26.57 -24.84
C GLU A 146 -12.98 27.17 -23.46
N ILE A 147 -14.02 26.70 -22.78
CA ILE A 147 -14.29 27.07 -21.37
C ILE A 147 -13.52 26.09 -20.47
N LEU A 148 -12.56 26.61 -19.70
CA LEU A 148 -11.87 25.84 -18.67
C LEU A 148 -12.85 25.58 -17.51
N LYS A 149 -12.96 24.31 -17.09
CA LYS A 149 -13.69 23.94 -15.87
C LYS A 149 -13.12 24.68 -14.67
N ASP A 150 -13.99 25.18 -13.82
CA ASP A 150 -13.56 25.77 -12.55
C ASP A 150 -13.02 24.70 -11.59
N LYS A 151 -12.59 25.13 -10.41
CA LYS A 151 -11.98 24.24 -9.42
C LYS A 151 -13.03 23.29 -8.84
N GLU A 152 -14.21 23.81 -8.51
CA GLU A 152 -15.32 23.08 -7.92
C GLU A 152 -15.80 21.95 -8.85
N GLU A 153 -16.02 22.23 -10.12
CA GLU A 153 -16.37 21.26 -11.15
C GLU A 153 -15.33 20.14 -11.28
N GLN A 154 -14.04 20.48 -11.18
CA GLN A 154 -12.97 19.49 -11.22
C GLN A 154 -12.95 18.61 -9.96
N VAL A 155 -13.25 19.18 -8.79
CA VAL A 155 -13.35 18.44 -7.53
C VAL A 155 -14.55 17.48 -7.55
N GLU A 156 -15.71 17.92 -8.05
CA GLU A 156 -16.86 17.04 -8.28
C GLU A 156 -16.51 15.91 -9.27
N GLU A 157 -15.88 16.24 -10.40
CA GLU A 157 -15.44 15.23 -11.37
C GLU A 157 -14.46 14.23 -10.74
N LEU A 158 -13.59 14.67 -9.82
CA LEU A 158 -12.70 13.77 -9.10
C LEU A 158 -13.50 12.85 -8.19
N ARG A 159 -14.47 13.38 -7.43
CA ARG A 159 -15.34 12.58 -6.56
C ARG A 159 -16.06 11.49 -7.36
N ASP A 160 -16.67 11.85 -8.48
CA ASP A 160 -17.37 10.91 -9.36
C ASP A 160 -16.43 9.82 -9.90
N LYS A 161 -15.24 10.21 -10.36
CA LYS A 161 -14.26 9.24 -10.88
C LYS A 161 -13.71 8.32 -9.81
N ILE A 162 -13.51 8.79 -8.58
CA ILE A 162 -13.08 7.94 -7.46
C ILE A 162 -14.19 6.96 -7.08
N MET A 163 -15.45 7.40 -7.03
CA MET A 163 -16.59 6.51 -6.78
C MET A 163 -16.74 5.46 -7.89
N ALA A 164 -16.66 5.87 -9.16
CA ALA A 164 -16.68 4.93 -10.28
C ALA A 164 -15.52 3.92 -10.21
N LEU A 165 -14.33 4.36 -9.81
CA LEU A 165 -13.16 3.50 -9.66
C LEU A 165 -13.34 2.49 -8.51
N ILE A 166 -14.00 2.88 -7.41
CA ILE A 166 -14.37 1.98 -6.31
C ILE A 166 -15.34 0.89 -6.81
N ASP A 167 -16.42 1.28 -7.49
CA ASP A 167 -17.41 0.32 -8.01
C ASP A 167 -16.79 -0.66 -9.02
N LEU A 168 -15.91 -0.15 -9.89
CA LEU A 168 -15.16 -0.95 -10.83
C LEU A 168 -14.16 -1.87 -10.13
N TYR A 169 -13.48 -1.42 -9.08
CA TYR A 169 -12.57 -2.25 -8.29
C TYR A 169 -13.30 -3.47 -7.73
N TYR A 170 -14.43 -3.26 -7.07
CA TYR A 170 -15.25 -4.37 -6.54
C TYR A 170 -15.78 -5.27 -7.66
N SER A 171 -16.23 -4.68 -8.77
CA SER A 171 -16.74 -5.45 -9.89
C SER A 171 -15.66 -6.32 -10.54
N VAL A 172 -14.49 -5.76 -10.84
CA VAL A 172 -13.42 -6.43 -11.57
C VAL A 172 -12.64 -7.40 -10.69
N PHE A 173 -12.19 -6.97 -9.51
CA PHE A 173 -11.23 -7.73 -8.70
C PHE A 173 -11.88 -8.61 -7.64
N ILE A 174 -13.06 -8.24 -7.14
CA ILE A 174 -13.79 -9.02 -6.11
C ILE A 174 -14.86 -9.89 -6.75
N SER A 175 -15.65 -9.33 -7.66
CA SER A 175 -16.69 -10.07 -8.40
C SER A 175 -16.20 -10.72 -9.69
N ASN A 176 -14.89 -10.63 -9.99
CA ASN A 176 -14.22 -11.23 -11.15
C ASN A 176 -14.82 -10.84 -12.52
N LYS A 177 -15.43 -9.66 -12.65
CA LYS A 177 -15.98 -9.15 -13.92
C LYS A 177 -14.87 -8.57 -14.81
N ARG A 178 -13.93 -9.41 -15.26
CA ARG A 178 -12.72 -9.00 -16.00
C ARG A 178 -12.97 -8.19 -17.27
N TYR A 179 -14.14 -8.32 -17.90
CA TYR A 179 -14.51 -7.54 -19.09
C TYR A 179 -14.63 -6.02 -18.81
N LEU A 180 -14.70 -5.61 -17.54
CA LEU A 180 -14.72 -4.20 -17.12
C LEU A 180 -13.31 -3.62 -16.87
N LEU A 181 -12.25 -4.40 -17.08
CA LEU A 181 -10.86 -3.96 -16.86
C LEU A 181 -10.47 -2.79 -17.79
N SER A 182 -11.04 -2.74 -18.99
CA SER A 182 -10.89 -1.62 -19.95
C SER A 182 -11.33 -0.27 -19.36
N CYS A 183 -12.39 -0.28 -18.56
CA CYS A 183 -12.90 0.90 -17.86
C CYS A 183 -11.91 1.37 -16.78
N ILE A 184 -11.29 0.44 -16.05
CA ILE A 184 -10.24 0.75 -15.08
C ILE A 184 -9.05 1.42 -15.76
N TYR A 185 -8.54 0.85 -16.86
CA TYR A 185 -7.41 1.45 -17.60
C TYR A 185 -7.69 2.89 -18.02
N SER A 186 -8.90 3.11 -18.55
CA SER A 186 -9.33 4.43 -19.02
C SER A 186 -9.38 5.46 -17.88
N LEU A 187 -9.91 5.08 -16.73
CA LEU A 187 -9.97 5.94 -15.55
C LEU A 187 -8.59 6.19 -14.94
N LEU A 188 -7.76 5.17 -14.78
CA LEU A 188 -6.40 5.32 -14.23
C LEU A 188 -5.56 6.25 -15.11
N ARG A 189 -5.64 6.12 -16.44
CA ARG A 189 -4.96 7.05 -17.35
C ARG A 189 -5.45 8.49 -17.15
N ALA A 190 -6.77 8.70 -17.04
CA ALA A 190 -7.35 10.02 -16.82
C ALA A 190 -6.98 10.63 -15.44
N LEU A 191 -6.72 9.80 -14.44
CA LEU A 191 -6.39 10.24 -13.08
C LEU A 191 -4.88 10.43 -12.85
N LEU A 192 -4.03 9.63 -13.50
CA LEU A 192 -2.63 9.49 -13.14
C LEU A 192 -1.61 9.67 -14.28
N PHE A 193 -1.98 9.59 -15.56
CA PHE A 193 -0.95 9.59 -16.62
C PHE A 193 -0.56 11.00 -17.08
N TRP A 194 0.75 11.25 -17.19
CA TRP A 194 1.32 12.45 -17.83
C TRP A 194 2.45 12.08 -18.82
N PRO A 195 2.55 12.76 -19.96
CA PRO A 195 3.58 12.49 -20.98
C PRO A 195 4.97 13.03 -20.56
N LYS A 196 6.05 12.42 -21.09
CA LYS A 196 7.46 12.83 -20.83
C LYS A 196 7.89 14.12 -21.54
N THR A 197 7.21 14.52 -22.63
CA THR A 197 7.63 15.63 -23.49
C THR A 197 6.50 16.63 -23.72
N SER A 198 6.87 17.91 -23.76
CA SER A 198 6.11 19.10 -24.13
C SER A 198 5.57 19.09 -25.57
N ASN A 199 5.01 17.96 -26.02
CA ASN A 199 4.30 17.91 -27.28
C ASN A 199 2.93 18.55 -27.04
N LYS A 200 2.86 19.87 -27.31
CA LYS A 200 1.72 20.76 -27.04
C LYS A 200 0.37 20.28 -27.60
N ARG A 201 0.35 19.25 -28.46
CA ARG A 201 -0.84 18.76 -29.16
C ARG A 201 -1.57 17.59 -28.50
N LYS A 202 -1.03 16.98 -27.44
CA LYS A 202 -1.76 15.96 -26.63
C LYS A 202 -1.40 16.11 -25.15
N ILE A 203 -2.01 17.11 -24.49
CA ILE A 203 -1.72 17.44 -23.09
C ILE A 203 -2.68 16.65 -22.20
N TYR A 204 -2.36 15.40 -21.87
CA TYR A 204 -3.05 14.70 -20.80
C TYR A 204 -2.77 15.41 -19.48
N LYS A 205 -3.81 15.99 -18.87
CA LYS A 205 -3.75 16.67 -17.56
C LYS A 205 -4.45 15.78 -16.52
N PRO A 206 -3.72 14.86 -15.84
CA PRO A 206 -4.31 13.88 -14.94
C PRO A 206 -5.03 14.54 -13.77
N LEU A 207 -6.32 14.21 -13.58
CA LEU A 207 -7.21 14.97 -12.68
C LEU A 207 -6.76 14.93 -11.21
N LEU A 208 -6.38 13.74 -10.68
CA LEU A 208 -5.95 13.60 -9.29
C LEU A 208 -4.65 14.39 -9.03
N ILE A 209 -3.67 14.22 -9.92
CA ILE A 209 -2.38 14.92 -9.86
C ILE A 209 -2.58 16.43 -9.96
N ARG A 210 -3.45 16.88 -10.86
CA ARG A 210 -3.76 18.30 -11.07
C ARG A 210 -4.39 18.93 -9.82
N ILE A 211 -5.41 18.30 -9.23
CA ILE A 211 -6.08 18.81 -8.02
C ILE A 211 -5.12 18.81 -6.82
N ALA A 212 -4.30 17.77 -6.67
CA ALA A 212 -3.26 17.76 -5.63
C ALA A 212 -2.24 18.90 -5.81
N GLY A 213 -1.94 19.28 -7.07
CA GLY A 213 -1.13 20.45 -7.40
C GLY A 213 -1.77 21.76 -6.95
N PHE A 214 -3.05 21.98 -7.27
CA PHE A 214 -3.81 23.17 -6.86
C PHE A 214 -3.82 23.35 -5.33
N GLU A 215 -3.96 22.24 -4.61
CA GLU A 215 -4.08 22.22 -3.15
C GLU A 215 -2.73 22.16 -2.41
N ASN A 216 -1.61 22.07 -3.14
CA ASN A 216 -0.28 21.88 -2.58
C ASN A 216 -0.22 20.65 -1.64
N LEU A 217 -0.82 19.54 -2.07
CA LEU A 217 -0.90 18.30 -1.30
C LEU A 217 0.17 17.29 -1.73
N PRO A 218 0.80 16.59 -0.77
CA PRO A 218 1.57 15.39 -1.08
C PRO A 218 0.60 14.27 -1.51
N LEU A 219 1.09 13.33 -2.33
CA LEU A 219 0.39 12.08 -2.62
C LEU A 219 1.26 10.92 -2.12
N PRO A 220 1.44 10.76 -0.81
CA PRO A 220 2.44 9.85 -0.27
C PRO A 220 1.95 8.39 -0.35
N VAL A 221 2.87 7.50 -0.66
CA VAL A 221 2.68 6.05 -0.63
C VAL A 221 3.87 5.40 0.05
N TYR A 222 3.64 4.28 0.72
CA TYR A 222 4.69 3.34 1.02
C TYR A 222 4.99 2.54 -0.24
N ALA A 223 6.23 2.54 -0.72
CA ALA A 223 6.66 1.71 -1.85
C ALA A 223 8.10 1.25 -1.64
N ILE A 224 8.46 0.11 -2.23
CA ILE A 224 9.85 -0.36 -2.23
C ILE A 224 10.61 0.46 -3.28
N PRO A 225 11.67 1.20 -2.92
CA PRO A 225 12.50 1.87 -3.92
C PRO A 225 13.15 0.86 -4.86
N SER A 226 13.00 1.10 -6.16
CA SER A 226 13.64 0.31 -7.20
C SER A 226 15.14 0.29 -7.00
N LYS A 227 15.73 -0.91 -7.07
CA LYS A 227 17.18 -1.11 -7.12
C LYS A 227 17.67 -1.20 -8.56
N LEU A 228 16.76 -1.24 -9.53
CA LEU A 228 17.06 -1.19 -10.95
C LEU A 228 17.50 0.23 -11.34
N GLY A 229 18.79 0.52 -11.11
CA GLY A 229 19.38 1.81 -11.40
C GLY A 229 20.91 1.81 -11.51
N ILE A 230 21.39 1.87 -12.77
CA ILE A 230 22.57 2.61 -13.28
C ILE A 230 23.96 1.95 -13.27
N GLU A 231 24.25 0.87 -12.54
CA GLU A 231 25.54 0.17 -12.71
C GLU A 231 25.41 -1.07 -13.59
N LYS A 232 25.96 -1.00 -14.81
CA LYS A 232 26.20 -2.18 -15.64
C LYS A 232 27.30 -2.99 -14.95
N SER A 233 26.96 -4.12 -14.32
CA SER A 233 27.97 -5.12 -13.97
C SER A 233 28.40 -5.86 -15.23
N ASP A 234 29.71 -6.02 -15.44
CA ASP A 234 30.30 -6.76 -16.57
C ASP A 234 30.08 -8.29 -16.49
N GLU A 235 29.32 -8.78 -15.52
CA GLU A 235 29.04 -10.20 -15.32
C GLU A 235 27.59 -10.55 -15.68
N LEU A 236 27.43 -11.69 -16.38
CA LEU A 236 26.17 -12.39 -16.74
C LEU A 236 24.91 -11.53 -16.61
N VAL A 237 24.72 -10.63 -17.58
CA VAL A 237 23.60 -9.71 -17.57
C VAL A 237 22.31 -10.48 -17.92
N PRO A 238 21.33 -10.57 -17.01
CA PRO A 238 20.04 -11.15 -17.35
C PRO A 238 19.37 -10.31 -18.46
N HIS A 239 18.99 -10.94 -19.58
CA HIS A 239 18.41 -10.24 -20.74
C HIS A 239 17.18 -9.37 -20.40
N VAL A 240 16.45 -9.71 -19.34
CA VAL A 240 15.32 -8.95 -18.81
C VAL A 240 15.30 -9.05 -17.28
N MET A 241 15.16 -7.91 -16.60
CA MET A 241 14.96 -7.85 -15.14
C MET A 241 13.54 -7.39 -14.81
N PHE A 242 12.96 -7.99 -13.76
CA PHE A 242 11.63 -7.67 -13.25
C PHE A 242 11.70 -7.19 -11.81
N GLU A 243 11.02 -6.09 -11.51
CA GLU A 243 10.75 -5.69 -10.14
C GLU A 243 9.25 -5.69 -9.87
N ASN A 244 8.87 -6.30 -8.75
CA ASN A 244 7.51 -6.26 -8.26
C ASN A 244 7.26 -4.91 -7.59
N GLN A 245 6.86 -3.93 -8.40
CA GLN A 245 6.61 -2.55 -8.00
C GLN A 245 5.27 -2.43 -7.26
N ILE A 246 5.26 -2.76 -5.97
CA ILE A 246 4.09 -2.64 -5.09
C ILE A 246 4.16 -1.34 -4.28
N ALA A 247 3.06 -0.60 -4.29
CA ALA A 247 2.81 0.49 -3.35
C ALA A 247 1.65 0.17 -2.40
N SER A 248 1.60 0.84 -1.25
CA SER A 248 0.50 0.72 -0.30
C SER A 248 0.31 2.02 0.47
N ILE A 249 -0.90 2.21 0.99
CA ILE A 249 -1.20 3.26 1.98
C ILE A 249 -0.90 2.77 3.39
N ASP A 250 -0.97 1.45 3.60
CA ASP A 250 -0.61 0.83 4.86
C ASP A 250 0.87 0.43 4.87
N PHE A 251 1.53 0.65 6.00
CA PHE A 251 2.87 0.10 6.21
C PHE A 251 2.80 -1.43 6.22
N LYS A 252 3.67 -2.08 5.44
CA LYS A 252 3.75 -3.55 5.34
C LYS A 252 4.99 -4.10 6.03
N ASP A 253 6.16 -3.57 5.68
CA ASP A 253 7.45 -3.96 6.27
C ASP A 253 8.53 -2.90 6.00
N ASP A 254 9.69 -3.04 6.66
CA ASP A 254 10.76 -2.05 6.66
C ASP A 254 11.40 -1.75 5.29
N ARG A 255 11.17 -2.60 4.27
CA ARG A 255 11.66 -2.36 2.91
C ARG A 255 10.89 -1.25 2.20
N PHE A 256 9.71 -0.88 2.69
CA PHE A 256 8.87 0.15 2.10
C PHE A 256 9.25 1.54 2.59
N ASP A 257 9.68 2.42 1.70
CA ASP A 257 9.91 3.83 2.00
C ASP A 257 8.75 4.70 1.54
N ILE A 258 8.70 5.92 2.09
CA ILE A 258 7.69 6.91 1.69
C ILE A 258 8.21 7.67 0.50
N MET A 259 7.41 7.71 -0.55
CA MET A 259 7.63 8.53 -1.72
C MET A 259 6.31 9.05 -2.26
N ASP A 260 6.36 9.98 -3.21
CA ASP A 260 5.15 10.45 -3.89
C ASP A 260 4.67 9.39 -4.90
N ILE A 261 3.35 9.28 -5.11
CA ILE A 261 2.77 8.36 -6.10
C ILE A 261 3.37 8.58 -7.49
N GLN A 262 3.70 9.83 -7.86
CA GLN A 262 4.33 10.11 -9.15
C GLN A 262 5.75 9.56 -9.22
N GLU A 263 6.47 9.54 -8.10
CA GLU A 263 7.79 8.92 -8.00
C GLU A 263 7.72 7.42 -8.19
N TRP A 264 6.79 6.78 -7.48
CA TRP A 264 6.54 5.35 -7.62
C TRP A 264 6.13 4.97 -9.05
N LEU A 265 5.25 5.76 -9.68
CA LEU A 265 4.81 5.52 -11.05
C LEU A 265 5.95 5.65 -12.09
N GLU A 266 7.02 6.39 -11.76
CA GLU A 266 8.23 6.53 -12.58
C GLU A 266 9.25 5.42 -12.35
N GLN A 267 9.04 4.52 -11.39
CA GLN A 267 9.92 3.38 -11.15
C GLN A 267 9.82 2.33 -12.27
N PRO A 268 10.93 1.67 -12.61
CA PRO A 268 10.96 0.61 -13.61
C PRO A 268 10.29 -0.66 -13.11
N ILE A 269 9.48 -1.28 -13.97
CA ILE A 269 8.96 -2.64 -13.76
C ILE A 269 9.82 -3.63 -14.55
N ILE A 270 10.21 -3.25 -15.78
CA ILE A 270 10.98 -4.08 -16.69
C ILE A 270 12.16 -3.29 -17.22
N VAL A 271 13.35 -3.88 -17.13
CA VAL A 271 14.57 -3.36 -17.76
C VAL A 271 15.07 -4.38 -18.75
N ASP A 272 15.06 -4.01 -20.02
CA ASP A 272 15.70 -4.77 -21.10
C ASP A 272 17.14 -4.27 -21.29
N THR A 273 18.09 -5.22 -21.28
CA THR A 273 19.52 -4.97 -21.48
C THR A 273 19.86 -4.20 -22.76
N GLU A 274 18.97 -4.21 -23.76
CA GLU A 274 19.15 -3.51 -25.04
C GLU A 274 18.61 -2.06 -25.08
N LYS A 275 18.18 -1.48 -23.94
CA LYS A 275 17.98 -0.03 -23.62
C LYS A 275 16.57 0.43 -23.24
N ASP A 276 15.55 -0.43 -23.28
CA ASP A 276 14.19 -0.01 -22.93
C ASP A 276 13.88 -0.24 -21.44
N VAL A 277 13.56 0.86 -20.76
CA VAL A 277 13.10 0.89 -19.37
C VAL A 277 11.59 1.18 -19.37
N TYR A 278 10.81 0.20 -18.94
CA TYR A 278 9.36 0.31 -18.86
C TYR A 278 8.92 0.61 -17.44
N LYS A 279 8.16 1.69 -17.27
CA LYS A 279 7.72 2.18 -15.97
C LYS A 279 6.25 1.86 -15.72
N VAL A 280 5.82 1.94 -14.47
CA VAL A 280 4.40 1.72 -14.10
C VAL A 280 3.47 2.66 -14.87
N LYS A 281 3.85 3.93 -15.03
CA LYS A 281 3.03 4.88 -15.80
C LYS A 281 2.87 4.53 -17.28
N ASP A 282 3.87 3.88 -17.89
CA ASP A 282 3.85 3.53 -19.31
C ASP A 282 2.83 2.40 -19.55
N LEU A 283 2.73 1.46 -18.59
CA LEU A 283 1.69 0.43 -18.58
C LEU A 283 0.27 1.02 -18.58
N LEU A 284 0.03 2.10 -17.81
CA LEU A 284 -1.29 2.76 -17.76
C LEU A 284 -1.69 3.35 -19.11
N PHE A 285 -0.73 3.93 -19.83
CA PHE A 285 -0.98 4.51 -21.15
C PHE A 285 -1.23 3.44 -22.20
N ASP A 286 -0.35 2.46 -22.30
CA ASP A 286 -0.42 1.42 -23.31
C ASP A 286 -1.66 0.53 -23.11
N SER A 287 -1.97 0.15 -21.87
CA SER A 287 -3.17 -0.66 -21.58
C SER A 287 -4.46 0.07 -21.94
N ALA A 288 -4.51 1.40 -21.73
CA ALA A 288 -5.68 2.20 -22.07
C ALA A 288 -5.85 2.40 -23.59
N ASN A 289 -4.77 2.43 -24.37
CA ASN A 289 -4.82 2.59 -25.83
C ASN A 289 -5.02 1.27 -26.57
N SER A 290 -4.68 0.13 -25.97
CA SER A 290 -4.82 -1.18 -26.61
C SER A 290 -6.00 -1.99 -26.12
N TRP A 291 -6.37 -1.84 -24.85
CA TRP A 291 -7.41 -2.63 -24.20
C TRP A 291 -8.48 -1.75 -23.53
N GLY A 292 -8.40 -0.43 -23.69
CA GLY A 292 -9.26 0.55 -23.02
C GLY A 292 -10.10 1.37 -23.99
N ALA A 293 -9.87 2.69 -24.01
CA ALA A 293 -10.67 3.67 -24.74
C ALA A 293 -10.44 3.67 -26.26
N HIS A 294 -9.30 3.14 -26.69
CA HIS A 294 -8.98 2.94 -28.09
C HIS A 294 -8.75 1.44 -28.28
N SER A 295 -9.36 0.85 -29.30
CA SER A 295 -9.09 -0.52 -29.73
C SER A 295 -8.15 -0.42 -30.92
N ASP A 296 -6.93 0.09 -30.69
CA ASP A 296 -5.94 0.24 -31.75
C ASP A 296 -5.67 -1.13 -32.41
N GLU A 297 -5.56 -1.15 -33.75
CA GLU A 297 -5.29 -2.39 -34.51
C GLU A 297 -3.95 -3.03 -34.12
N SER A 298 -3.05 -2.24 -33.52
CA SER A 298 -1.75 -2.68 -33.02
C SER A 298 -1.71 -2.75 -31.50
N VAL A 299 -1.18 -3.85 -30.97
CA VAL A 299 -0.77 -3.93 -29.56
C VAL A 299 0.69 -3.47 -29.46
N PRO A 300 1.03 -2.51 -28.57
CA PRO A 300 2.39 -2.10 -28.28
C PRO A 300 3.30 -3.31 -28.07
N PHE A 301 4.49 -3.24 -28.66
CA PHE A 301 5.49 -4.31 -28.61
C PHE A 301 5.73 -4.81 -27.18
N PHE A 302 5.69 -3.90 -26.21
CA PHE A 302 5.77 -4.19 -24.77
C PHE A 302 4.68 -5.12 -24.26
N LEU A 303 3.39 -4.78 -24.46
CA LEU A 303 2.28 -5.60 -23.98
C LEU A 303 2.29 -6.98 -24.63
N ASN A 304 2.71 -7.06 -25.90
CA ASN A 304 2.92 -8.32 -26.59
C ASN A 304 4.12 -9.12 -26.01
N ARG A 305 5.22 -8.44 -25.63
CA ARG A 305 6.40 -9.07 -25.04
C ARG A 305 6.15 -9.58 -23.62
N VAL A 306 5.46 -8.80 -22.77
CA VAL A 306 5.05 -9.21 -21.42
C VAL A 306 4.16 -10.46 -21.48
N LYS A 307 3.16 -10.50 -22.38
CA LYS A 307 2.30 -11.68 -22.57
C LYS A 307 3.04 -12.94 -23.02
N ARG A 308 4.18 -12.78 -23.70
CA ARG A 308 4.99 -13.90 -24.23
C ARG A 308 6.03 -14.40 -23.24
N ILE A 309 6.27 -13.67 -22.14
CA ILE A 309 7.15 -14.14 -21.07
C ILE A 309 6.29 -15.02 -20.17
N GLU A 310 6.37 -16.35 -20.33
CA GLU A 310 5.57 -17.34 -19.58
C GLU A 310 5.63 -17.17 -18.04
N VAL A 311 6.71 -16.57 -17.53
CA VAL A 311 6.93 -16.30 -16.09
C VAL A 311 6.10 -15.11 -15.58
N LEU A 312 5.67 -14.21 -16.48
CA LEU A 312 4.79 -13.09 -16.17
C LEU A 312 3.39 -13.39 -16.72
N SER A 313 2.65 -14.24 -16.00
CA SER A 313 1.26 -14.54 -16.34
C SER A 313 0.41 -13.25 -16.44
N ASP A 314 -0.76 -13.34 -17.09
CA ASP A 314 -1.78 -12.28 -17.05
C ASP A 314 -2.07 -11.77 -15.62
N GLU A 315 -1.80 -12.59 -14.60
CA GLU A 315 -1.95 -12.23 -13.19
C GLU A 315 -0.93 -11.16 -12.73
N PHE A 316 0.27 -11.11 -13.29
CA PHE A 316 1.27 -10.09 -12.93
C PHE A 316 0.77 -8.67 -13.29
N LEU A 317 0.35 -8.49 -14.55
CA LEU A 317 -0.22 -7.22 -15.01
C LEU A 317 -1.51 -6.89 -14.25
N LEU A 318 -2.36 -7.90 -14.00
CA LEU A 318 -3.58 -7.72 -13.23
C LEU A 318 -3.29 -7.25 -11.79
N ASN A 319 -2.25 -7.79 -11.15
CA ASN A 319 -1.84 -7.43 -9.79
C ASN A 319 -1.27 -6.01 -9.72
N ILE A 320 -0.46 -5.59 -10.70
CA ILE A 320 0.02 -4.20 -10.76
C ILE A 320 -1.16 -3.24 -10.91
N ILE A 321 -2.09 -3.55 -11.81
CA ILE A 321 -3.23 -2.66 -12.09
C ILE A 321 -4.19 -2.62 -10.90
N LYS A 322 -4.41 -3.75 -10.23
CA LYS A 322 -5.13 -3.80 -8.96
C LYS A 322 -4.47 -2.90 -7.93
N ASN A 323 -3.14 -2.98 -7.78
CA ASN A 323 -2.40 -2.19 -6.82
C ASN A 323 -2.45 -0.68 -7.11
N VAL A 324 -2.23 -0.28 -8.37
CA VAL A 324 -2.40 1.11 -8.80
C VAL A 324 -3.83 1.59 -8.51
N THR A 325 -4.84 0.75 -8.76
CA THR A 325 -6.25 1.09 -8.49
C THR A 325 -6.49 1.37 -7.01
N GLU A 326 -6.05 0.49 -6.12
CA GLU A 326 -6.20 0.65 -4.66
C GLU A 326 -5.56 1.93 -4.17
N VAL A 327 -4.30 2.16 -4.56
CA VAL A 327 -3.55 3.36 -4.17
C VAL A 327 -4.20 4.64 -4.73
N THR A 328 -4.72 4.60 -5.96
CA THR A 328 -5.42 5.74 -6.58
C THR A 328 -6.70 6.09 -5.84
N ILE A 329 -7.50 5.07 -5.47
CA ILE A 329 -8.74 5.26 -4.70
C ILE A 329 -8.43 5.95 -3.38
N GLU A 330 -7.47 5.43 -2.62
CA GLU A 330 -7.14 5.97 -1.30
C GLU A 330 -6.49 7.36 -1.39
N SER A 331 -5.66 7.60 -2.41
CA SER A 331 -5.09 8.93 -2.70
C SER A 331 -6.18 9.95 -3.05
N GLY A 332 -7.16 9.54 -3.86
CA GLY A 332 -8.32 10.35 -4.19
C GLY A 332 -9.16 10.72 -2.98
N LYS A 333 -9.48 9.74 -2.13
CA LYS A 333 -10.17 9.97 -0.84
C LYS A 333 -9.39 10.93 0.06
N PHE A 334 -8.08 10.76 0.15
CA PHE A 334 -7.23 11.66 0.94
C PHE A 334 -7.30 13.10 0.44
N VAL A 335 -7.18 13.33 -0.87
CA VAL A 335 -7.28 14.66 -1.48
C VAL A 335 -8.65 15.29 -1.22
N LEU A 336 -9.73 14.56 -1.49
CA LEU A 336 -11.11 15.05 -1.28
C LEU A 336 -11.35 15.42 0.19
N ASN A 337 -10.98 14.54 1.13
CA ASN A 337 -11.10 14.80 2.56
C ASN A 337 -10.30 16.03 3.03
N LYS A 338 -9.16 16.34 2.39
CA LYS A 338 -8.35 17.52 2.71
C LYS A 338 -8.96 18.81 2.17
N ILE A 339 -9.67 18.74 1.05
CA ILE A 339 -10.38 19.88 0.47
C ILE A 339 -11.62 20.21 1.30
N GLU A 340 -12.41 19.21 1.69
CA GLU A 340 -13.66 19.40 2.46
C GLU A 340 -13.45 19.91 3.91
N ARG A 341 -12.23 19.81 4.44
CA ARG A 341 -11.87 20.26 5.80
C ARG A 341 -11.27 21.68 5.83
N LYS A 342 -11.09 22.32 4.68
CA LYS A 342 -10.71 23.74 4.57
C LYS A 342 -11.95 24.59 4.51
#